data_AF-A0A5W8MND0-F1
#
_entry.id   AF-A0A5W8MND0-F1
#
_cell.length_a   1.000
_cell.length_b   1.000
_cell.length_c   1.000
_cell.angle_alpha   90.00
_cell.angle_beta   90.00
_cell.angle_gamma   90.00
#
_symmetry.space_group_name_H-M   'P 1'
#
loop_
_entity.id
_entity.type
_entity.pdbx_description
1 polymer ?
#
loop_
_entity_poly.entity_id
_entity_poly.type
_entity_poly.pdbx_seq_one_letter_code
_entity_poly.pdbx_strand_id
1 'polypeptide(L)'
;MDRLIREMSYLLTKKRFMELQERAHEIAMNSSDYPECFGLIIDAIDEFLEDLPENLQYHEKPLMHYMVMRSLTLWDAGEKLTNVQWTHPGWSGTAEKGDTIQ
;
A
#
# COMPACT_ATOMS: atom_id res chain seq x y z
N MET A 1 8.76 -4.33 -9.26
CA MET A 1 8.57 -3.27 -8.25
C MET A 1 8.37 -3.86 -6.85
N ASP A 2 7.73 -5.02 -6.73
CA ASP A 2 7.35 -5.67 -5.48
C ASP A 2 8.49 -5.83 -4.48
N ARG A 3 9.72 -6.10 -4.94
CA ARG A 3 10.90 -6.14 -4.07
C ARG A 3 11.16 -4.79 -3.40
N LEU A 4 11.22 -3.68 -4.15
CA LEU A 4 11.48 -2.35 -3.61
C LEU A 4 10.43 -1.95 -2.58
N ILE A 5 9.16 -2.23 -2.88
CA ILE A 5 8.04 -1.94 -1.99
C ILE A 5 8.09 -2.79 -0.72
N ARG A 6 8.50 -4.05 -0.85
CA ARG A 6 8.76 -4.91 0.30
C ARG A 6 9.87 -4.37 1.19
N GLU A 7 10.95 -3.84 0.61
CA GLU A 7 12.02 -3.20 1.38
C GLU A 7 11.53 -1.88 2.01
N MET A 8 10.71 -1.09 1.32
CA MET A 8 10.09 0.13 1.89
C MET A 8 9.14 -0.20 3.06
N SER A 9 8.53 -1.39 3.08
CA SER A 9 7.68 -1.83 4.19
C SER A 9 8.43 -1.93 5.53
N TYR A 10 9.76 -2.02 5.51
CA TYR A 10 10.60 -1.98 6.71
C TYR A 10 10.59 -0.63 7.43
N LEU A 11 10.22 0.45 6.73
CA LEU A 11 10.13 1.79 7.32
C LEU A 11 8.86 1.96 8.17
N LEU A 12 7.95 0.99 8.14
CA LEU A 12 6.63 1.08 8.72
C LEU A 12 6.38 -0.08 9.69
N THR A 13 5.59 0.21 10.72
CA THR A 13 5.00 -0.87 11.52
C THR A 13 4.06 -1.68 10.65
N LYS A 14 3.90 -2.99 10.94
CA LYS A 14 2.93 -3.84 10.25
C LYS A 14 1.52 -3.23 10.24
N LYS A 15 1.10 -2.63 11.36
CA LYS A 15 -0.20 -1.96 11.47
C LYS A 15 -0.34 -0.84 10.45
N ARG A 16 0.65 0.08 10.40
CA ARG A 16 0.62 1.21 9.45
C ARG A 16 0.66 0.71 8.01
N PHE A 17 1.50 -0.28 7.70
CA PHE A 17 1.57 -0.85 6.35
C PHE A 17 0.22 -1.46 5.89
N MET A 18 -0.48 -2.15 6.79
CA MET A 18 -1.80 -2.70 6.47
C MET A 18 -2.86 -1.61 6.28
N GLU A 19 -2.81 -0.54 7.09
CA GLU A 19 -3.69 0.64 6.95
C GLU A 19 -3.49 1.34 5.59
N LEU A 20 -2.24 1.58 5.19
CA LEU A 20 -1.92 2.15 3.87
C LEU A 20 -2.48 1.27 2.74
N GLN A 21 -2.33 -0.04 2.86
CA GLN A 21 -2.83 -0.98 1.86
C GLN A 21 -4.35 -1.02 1.77
N GLU A 22 -5.04 -1.04 2.91
CA GLU A 22 -6.50 -0.97 2.97
C GLU A 22 -6.99 0.33 2.32
N ARG A 23 -6.40 1.46 2.69
CA ARG A 23 -6.77 2.75 2.12
C ARG A 23 -6.48 2.84 0.63
N ALA A 24 -5.36 2.31 0.17
CA ALA A 24 -5.03 2.25 -1.25
C ALA A 24 -6.04 1.41 -2.05
N HIS A 25 -6.54 0.31 -1.48
CA HIS A 25 -7.60 -0.48 -2.11
C HIS A 25 -8.90 0.31 -2.23
N GLU A 26 -9.30 1.03 -1.19
CA GLU A 26 -10.48 1.90 -1.23
C GLU A 26 -10.35 3.01 -2.29
N ILE A 27 -9.19 3.67 -2.35
CA ILE A 27 -8.91 4.72 -3.35
C ILE A 27 -9.01 4.13 -4.77
N ALA A 28 -8.41 2.95 -5.01
CA ALA A 28 -8.48 2.28 -6.30
C ALA A 28 -9.93 1.97 -6.71
N MET A 29 -10.71 1.37 -5.81
CA MET A 29 -12.11 1.01 -6.05
C MET A 29 -13.00 2.22 -6.29
N ASN A 30 -12.81 3.29 -5.53
CA ASN A 30 -13.59 4.52 -5.67
C ASN A 30 -13.24 5.30 -6.93
N SER A 31 -12.04 5.09 -7.48
CA SER A 31 -11.53 5.83 -8.64
C SER A 31 -11.62 5.03 -9.95
N SER A 32 -11.77 3.70 -9.90
CA SER A 32 -11.68 2.83 -11.08
C SER A 32 -12.76 3.07 -12.14
N ASP A 33 -13.91 3.64 -11.74
CA ASP A 33 -15.03 3.89 -12.65
C ASP A 33 -14.83 5.17 -13.48
N TYR A 34 -13.81 5.97 -13.18
CA TYR A 34 -13.53 7.23 -13.88
C TYR A 34 -12.49 7.05 -15.00
N PRO A 35 -12.76 7.51 -16.23
CA PRO A 35 -11.82 7.41 -17.36
C PRO A 35 -10.47 8.11 -17.14
N GLU A 36 -10.44 9.15 -16.29
CA GLU A 36 -9.25 9.95 -15.96
C GLU A 36 -8.95 9.90 -14.45
N CYS A 37 -8.91 8.68 -13.90
CA CYS A 37 -8.82 8.45 -12.45
C CYS A 37 -7.51 8.90 -11.78
N PHE A 38 -6.44 9.17 -12.54
CA PHE A 38 -5.13 9.49 -11.98
C PHE A 38 -5.10 10.77 -11.13
N GLY A 39 -5.80 11.82 -11.56
CA GLY A 39 -5.90 13.06 -10.78
C GLY A 39 -6.58 12.81 -9.44
N LEU A 40 -7.73 12.13 -9.48
CA LEU A 40 -8.51 11.76 -8.28
C LEU A 40 -7.70 10.90 -7.31
N ILE A 41 -6.88 9.98 -7.82
CA ILE A 41 -6.00 9.14 -7.01
C ILE A 41 -4.92 9.96 -6.33
N ILE A 42 -4.28 10.90 -7.04
CA ILE A 42 -3.25 11.78 -6.46
C ILE A 42 -3.87 12.61 -5.34
N ASP A 43 -5.01 13.25 -5.62
CA ASP A 43 -5.70 14.10 -4.64
C ASP A 43 -6.11 13.29 -3.40
N ALA A 44 -6.66 12.08 -3.58
CA ALA A 44 -7.08 11.22 -2.47
C ALA A 44 -5.89 10.68 -1.64
N ILE A 45 -4.73 10.45 -2.26
CA ILE A 45 -3.50 10.09 -1.54
C ILE A 45 -2.99 11.29 -0.74
N ASP A 46 -3.01 12.47 -1.34
CA ASP A 46 -2.53 13.70 -0.70
C ASP A 46 -3.40 14.10 0.49
N GLU A 47 -4.72 14.05 0.34
CA GLU A 47 -5.69 14.25 1.43
C GLU A 47 -5.45 13.25 2.58
N PHE A 48 -5.23 11.97 2.27
CA PHE A 48 -5.02 10.96 3.30
C PHE A 48 -3.72 11.14 4.09
N LEU A 49 -2.69 11.75 3.49
CA LEU A 49 -1.38 11.95 4.11
C LEU A 49 -1.16 13.37 4.66
N GLU A 50 -2.12 14.29 4.46
CA GLU A 50 -1.97 15.73 4.72
C GLU A 50 -1.51 16.05 6.16
N ASP A 51 -2.08 15.36 7.14
CA ASP A 51 -1.80 15.59 8.58
C ASP A 51 -0.48 14.97 9.07
N LEU A 52 0.22 14.21 8.22
CA LEU A 52 1.47 13.57 8.62
C LEU A 52 2.65 14.55 8.55
N PRO A 53 3.68 14.38 9.38
CA PRO A 53 4.97 15.02 9.18
C PRO A 53 5.53 14.77 7.77
N GLU A 54 6.15 15.78 7.16
CA GLU A 54 6.67 15.75 5.78
C GLU A 54 7.60 14.56 5.50
N ASN A 55 8.43 14.18 6.47
CA ASN A 55 9.31 13.01 6.34
C ASN A 55 8.53 11.70 6.22
N LEU A 56 7.38 11.57 6.90
CA LEU A 56 6.50 10.41 6.76
C LEU A 56 5.73 10.45 5.45
N GLN A 57 5.22 11.61 5.05
CA GLN A 57 4.58 11.79 3.73
C GLN A 57 5.51 11.34 2.60
N TYR A 58 6.80 11.74 2.66
CA TYR A 58 7.82 11.37 1.68
C TYR A 58 7.99 9.83 1.54
N HIS A 59 7.88 9.09 2.64
CA HIS A 59 8.03 7.64 2.64
C HIS A 59 6.74 6.90 2.25
N GLU A 60 5.59 7.39 2.69
CA GLU A 60 4.30 6.71 2.52
C GLU A 60 3.66 7.00 1.15
N LYS A 61 3.86 8.20 0.58
CA LYS A 61 3.26 8.60 -0.70
C LYS A 61 3.65 7.68 -1.87
N PRO A 62 4.94 7.34 -2.10
CA PRO A 62 5.32 6.41 -3.16
C PRO A 62 4.74 5.00 -2.95
N LEU A 63 4.61 4.58 -1.69
CA LEU A 63 4.04 3.28 -1.33
C LEU A 63 2.54 3.24 -1.65
N MET A 64 1.80 4.29 -1.30
CA MET A 64 0.39 4.46 -1.62
C MET A 64 0.14 4.41 -3.13
N HIS A 65 0.91 5.19 -3.91
CA HIS A 65 0.80 5.17 -5.38
C HIS A 65 0.98 3.76 -5.94
N TYR A 66 2.01 3.04 -5.48
CA TYR A 66 2.22 1.67 -5.93
C TYR A 66 1.03 0.75 -5.57
N MET A 67 0.54 0.81 -4.34
CA MET A 67 -0.55 -0.05 -3.88
C MET A 67 -1.85 0.22 -4.66
N VAL A 68 -2.19 1.49 -4.90
CA VAL A 68 -3.35 1.86 -5.73
C VAL A 68 -3.21 1.32 -7.14
N MET A 69 -2.05 1.56 -7.78
CA MET A 69 -1.81 1.09 -9.15
C MET A 69 -1.84 -0.43 -9.27
N ARG A 70 -1.33 -1.14 -8.26
CA ARG A 70 -1.40 -2.60 -8.22
C ARG A 70 -2.84 -3.08 -8.09
N SER A 71 -3.66 -2.44 -7.26
CA SER A 71 -5.08 -2.78 -7.12
C SER A 71 -5.85 -2.56 -8.41
N LEU A 72 -5.63 -1.43 -9.10
CA LEU A 72 -6.21 -1.18 -10.42
C LEU A 72 -5.78 -2.23 -11.45
N THR A 73 -4.50 -2.59 -11.47
CA THR A 73 -3.97 -3.59 -12.39
C THR A 73 -4.61 -4.96 -12.18
N LEU A 74 -4.75 -5.39 -10.92
CA LEU A 74 -5.42 -6.65 -10.58
C LEU A 74 -6.91 -6.60 -10.95
N TRP A 75 -7.58 -5.49 -10.67
CA TRP A 75 -8.98 -5.29 -11.01
C TRP A 75 -9.23 -5.38 -12.53
N ASP A 76 -8.41 -4.68 -13.33
CA ASP A 76 -8.50 -4.69 -14.79
C ASP A 76 -8.23 -6.08 -15.38
N ALA A 77 -7.34 -6.86 -14.76
CA ALA A 77 -7.10 -8.26 -15.12
C ALA A 77 -8.22 -9.22 -14.70
N GLY A 78 -9.26 -8.75 -13.99
CA GLY A 78 -10.30 -9.59 -13.38
C GLY A 78 -9.77 -10.47 -12.25
N GLU A 79 -8.60 -10.14 -11.70
CA GLU A 79 -7.96 -10.86 -10.61
C GLU A 79 -8.50 -10.40 -9.25
N LYS A 80 -8.38 -11.29 -8.26
CA LYS A 80 -8.73 -10.96 -6.89
C LYS A 80 -7.72 -9.95 -6.32
N LEU A 81 -8.21 -8.90 -5.66
CA LEU A 81 -7.37 -8.03 -4.84
C LEU A 81 -6.66 -8.86 -3.77
N THR A 82 -5.33 -8.86 -3.82
CA THR A 82 -4.47 -9.60 -2.88
C THR A 82 -3.60 -8.63 -2.11
N ASN A 83 -3.30 -8.95 -0.85
CA ASN A 83 -2.43 -8.10 -0.04
C ASN A 83 -0.95 -8.38 -0.37
N VAL A 84 -0.20 -7.30 -0.59
CA VAL A 84 1.26 -7.26 -0.50
C VAL A 84 1.67 -7.72 0.89
N GLN A 85 2.62 -8.65 0.92
CA GLN A 85 3.14 -9.19 2.17
C GLN A 85 4.02 -8.15 2.86
N TRP A 86 3.65 -7.76 4.08
CA TRP A 86 4.55 -7.05 4.96
C TRP A 86 5.68 -8.00 5.38
N THR A 87 6.91 -7.54 5.29
CA THR A 87 8.08 -8.36 5.65
C THR A 87 8.79 -7.63 6.79
N HIS A 88 9.17 -8.34 7.87
CA HIS A 88 9.87 -7.71 8.99
C HIS A 88 11.36 -7.57 8.64
N PRO A 89 12.06 -6.47 9.01
CA PRO A 89 13.50 -6.28 8.76
C PRO A 89 14.46 -7.24 9.50
N GLY A 90 13.96 -8.37 10.00
CA GLY A 90 14.75 -9.42 10.66
C GLY A 90 14.31 -10.84 10.31
N TRP A 91 13.40 -11.02 9.34
CA TRP A 91 12.79 -12.31 9.07
C TRP A 91 13.14 -12.80 7.66
N SER A 92 14.25 -13.51 7.57
CA SER A 92 14.63 -14.35 6.43
C SER A 92 14.44 -15.83 6.78
N GLY A 93 13.31 -16.17 7.43
CA GLY A 93 13.09 -17.49 8.04
C GLY A 93 11.69 -18.01 7.80
N THR A 94 11.62 -19.26 7.36
CA THR A 94 10.47 -20.09 6.98
C THR A 94 9.50 -20.41 8.13
N ALA A 95 8.97 -19.42 8.84
CA ALA A 95 7.96 -19.65 9.87
C ALA A 95 6.56 -19.33 9.34
N GLU A 96 5.64 -20.29 9.48
CA GLU A 96 4.26 -20.21 8.99
C GLU A 96 3.41 -19.17 9.72
N LYS A 97 2.32 -18.79 9.05
CA LYS A 97 1.31 -17.81 9.46
C LYS A 97 0.73 -18.15 10.84
N GLY A 98 1.18 -17.49 11.91
CA GLY A 98 0.61 -17.71 13.24
C GLY A 98 1.33 -17.11 14.43
N ASP A 99 2.63 -16.80 14.32
CA ASP A 99 3.37 -16.38 15.51
C ASP A 99 3.17 -14.89 15.82
N THR A 100 2.42 -14.63 16.90
CA THR A 100 2.43 -13.37 17.64
C THR A 100 3.76 -13.21 18.36
N ILE A 101 4.47 -12.11 18.11
CA ILE A 101 5.59 -11.69 18.95
C ILE A 101 5.04 -10.64 19.92
N GLN A 102 5.24 -10.91 21.22
CA GLN A 102 4.89 -10.07 22.37
C GLN A 102 5.59 -8.71 22.33
#